data_AF-A0A812TVZ3-F1
#
_entry.id   AF-A0A812TVZ3-F1
#
_cell.length_a   1.000
_cell.length_b   1.000
_cell.length_c   1.000
_cell.angle_alpha   90.00
_cell.angle_beta   90.00
_cell.angle_gamma   90.00
#
_symmetry.space_group_name_H-M   'P 1'
#
loop_
_entity.id
_entity.type
_entity.pdbx_description
1 polymer ?
#
loop_
_entity_poly.entity_id
_entity_poly.type
_entity_poly.pdbx_seq_one_letter_code
_entity_poly.pdbx_strand_id
1 'polypeptide(L)'
;MAPAQSKGGKGPQNSKMAKAMAAKSKAAKAKVKHEKVTPKRKAKAAKVELGDAAEKDDDLTEYEAEDIATKREILSKGIDESGLEEDMKKNLLEKLISEAEKRYGYERSTKIHPKFEVLSKYFYMHSKVLRSAQQAGALRVEDLQAKNTSEEYFLAIWLPHESLHSLLKVNTPEALLQQQAEILPDRPDLENHLHFLEDELGLDSESTLRCDGVPFNSDRSMTLETISLNIFGQQNLRLPVAAFPKEFVSKSQTFEDVFEIIQWSFKQLATGYPLISSMDFFMRQRQQNKLVSRLFSCPGFNTACCKMDFLHACDLGVTSDWLGSLLFYLQSEKIRGLSKLIRCAKLYQDIKAYYDRTGVQDRLPKLLPTMLREEDRGKIKSPKLKAKAGEARALVGAAMELATKYLSPAKPAEQAMLHGTEALQSIYACLSTAAWDKEVFRVSSQKFLLLWGSLETYFEVDKLFRVKPKAHQLFELARGEVNPSKTWTYRDESYGHTLAFLGRRRGGKFSMNAVSCQVLRRFLAANKVPRIEIGT
;
A
#
# COMPACT_ATOMS: atom_id res chain seq x y z
N MET A 1 -61.89 -69.01 9.34
CA MET A 1 -61.39 -69.53 10.63
C MET A 1 -60.15 -68.74 11.01
N ALA A 2 -60.25 -67.93 12.06
CA ALA A 2 -59.12 -67.47 12.89
C ALA A 2 -58.77 -68.60 13.90
N PRO A 3 -57.80 -68.48 14.86
CA PRO A 3 -56.93 -67.35 15.22
C PRO A 3 -55.48 -67.73 15.62
N ALA A 4 -54.61 -66.72 15.85
CA ALA A 4 -53.80 -66.59 17.09
C ALA A 4 -53.04 -65.25 17.12
N GLN A 5 -53.33 -64.46 18.16
CA GLN A 5 -52.70 -63.17 18.49
C GLN A 5 -51.59 -63.38 19.54
N SER A 6 -50.47 -62.65 19.44
CA SER A 6 -49.59 -62.40 20.59
C SER A 6 -49.26 -60.91 20.71
N LYS A 7 -49.63 -60.34 21.86
CA LYS A 7 -49.34 -58.97 22.30
C LYS A 7 -47.89 -58.86 22.79
N GLY A 8 -47.24 -57.73 22.51
CA GLY A 8 -45.96 -57.36 23.12
C GLY A 8 -45.71 -55.86 22.99
N GLY A 9 -46.08 -55.09 24.01
CA GLY A 9 -45.78 -53.66 24.11
C GLY A 9 -44.50 -53.40 24.91
N LYS A 10 -43.69 -52.42 24.49
CA LYS A 10 -42.75 -51.66 25.33
C LYS A 10 -42.65 -50.23 24.81
N GLY A 11 -42.83 -49.27 25.72
CA GLY A 11 -42.94 -47.83 25.46
C GLY A 11 -41.63 -47.06 25.32
N PRO A 12 -41.70 -45.72 25.17
CA PRO A 12 -40.55 -44.87 24.86
C PRO A 12 -39.91 -44.28 26.13
N GLN A 13 -38.70 -44.73 26.46
CA GLN A 13 -37.80 -44.04 27.39
C GLN A 13 -36.47 -43.77 26.69
N ASN A 14 -36.37 -42.69 25.90
CA ASN A 14 -35.06 -42.18 25.48
C ASN A 14 -35.02 -40.69 25.06
N SER A 15 -36.04 -39.87 25.38
CA SER A 15 -36.05 -38.44 25.02
C SER A 15 -35.63 -37.48 26.15
N LYS A 16 -35.43 -37.97 27.38
CA LYS A 16 -35.05 -37.11 28.53
C LYS A 16 -33.55 -36.99 28.76
N MET A 17 -32.73 -37.96 28.35
CA MET A 17 -31.27 -37.91 28.52
C MET A 17 -30.57 -36.96 27.52
N ALA A 18 -31.11 -36.83 26.30
CA ALA A 18 -30.55 -35.93 25.28
C ALA A 18 -30.74 -34.44 25.61
N LYS A 19 -31.82 -34.07 26.33
CA LYS A 19 -32.05 -32.68 26.78
C LYS A 19 -31.18 -32.28 27.99
N ALA A 20 -30.77 -33.24 28.82
CA ALA A 20 -29.94 -32.95 30.00
C ALA A 20 -28.46 -32.68 29.67
N MET A 21 -27.92 -33.29 28.61
CA MET A 21 -26.52 -33.03 28.19
C MET A 21 -26.35 -31.69 27.46
N ALA A 22 -27.36 -31.21 26.73
CA ALA A 22 -27.31 -29.92 26.05
C ALA A 22 -27.33 -28.72 27.03
N ALA A 23 -27.91 -28.88 28.22
CA ALA A 23 -27.98 -27.82 29.23
C ALA A 23 -26.66 -27.63 30.00
N LYS A 24 -25.88 -28.69 30.25
CA LYS A 24 -24.58 -28.60 30.95
C LYS A 24 -23.47 -27.96 30.11
N SER A 25 -23.54 -28.03 28.78
CA SER A 25 -22.54 -27.39 27.91
C SER A 25 -22.68 -25.85 27.81
N LYS A 26 -23.84 -25.27 28.15
CA LYS A 26 -24.04 -23.80 28.11
C LYS A 26 -23.66 -23.10 29.41
N ALA A 27 -23.58 -23.80 30.54
CA ALA A 27 -23.24 -23.21 31.83
C ALA A 27 -21.71 -23.05 32.08
N ALA A 28 -20.87 -23.77 31.34
CA ALA A 28 -19.41 -23.76 31.55
C ALA A 28 -18.66 -22.61 30.81
N LYS A 29 -19.33 -21.82 29.97
CA LYS A 29 -18.70 -20.73 29.19
C LYS A 29 -18.90 -19.32 29.77
N ALA A 30 -19.48 -19.19 30.97
CA ALA A 30 -19.83 -17.90 31.56
C ALA A 30 -19.04 -17.56 32.85
N LYS A 31 -17.77 -17.92 32.95
CA LYS A 31 -16.90 -17.52 34.09
C LYS A 31 -15.42 -17.40 33.70
N VAL A 32 -15.07 -16.37 32.91
CA VAL A 32 -13.79 -15.64 33.01
C VAL A 32 -14.01 -14.24 32.42
N LYS A 33 -14.32 -13.26 33.26
CA LYS A 33 -14.14 -11.83 32.94
C LYS A 33 -13.23 -11.25 34.02
N HIS A 34 -12.02 -10.89 33.62
CA HIS A 34 -11.10 -10.12 34.45
C HIS A 34 -11.66 -8.71 34.64
N GLU A 35 -11.85 -8.34 35.90
CA GLU A 35 -12.25 -7.01 36.37
C GLU A 35 -11.00 -6.11 36.37
N LYS A 36 -10.96 -5.12 35.47
CA LYS A 36 -9.96 -4.04 35.51
C LYS A 36 -10.52 -2.89 36.34
N VAL A 37 -10.00 -2.75 37.56
CA VAL A 37 -10.22 -1.61 38.45
C VAL A 37 -9.61 -0.36 37.82
N THR A 38 -10.40 0.71 37.69
CA THR A 38 -9.93 2.05 37.30
C THR A 38 -10.25 3.02 38.43
N PRO A 39 -9.30 3.84 38.94
CA PRO A 39 -9.56 4.72 40.06
C PRO A 39 -10.24 6.02 39.60
N LYS A 40 -11.32 6.41 40.30
CA LYS A 40 -12.00 7.70 40.14
C LYS A 40 -11.14 8.83 40.72
N ARG A 41 -10.71 9.79 39.88
CA ARG A 41 -10.19 11.10 40.33
C ARG A 41 -11.34 12.12 40.36
N LYS A 42 -11.49 12.80 41.49
CA LYS A 42 -12.35 13.98 41.67
C LYS A 42 -11.63 15.21 41.07
N ALA A 43 -12.29 15.94 40.18
CA ALA A 43 -11.83 17.24 39.71
C ALA A 43 -12.53 18.35 40.52
N LYS A 44 -11.74 19.29 41.04
CA LYS A 44 -12.17 20.49 41.76
C LYS A 44 -12.09 21.64 40.76
N ALA A 45 -13.21 22.32 40.52
CA ALA A 45 -13.27 23.48 39.64
C ALA A 45 -12.68 24.72 40.34
N ALA A 46 -11.79 25.43 39.65
CA ALA A 46 -11.37 26.79 40.00
C ALA A 46 -11.72 27.70 38.81
N LYS A 47 -12.43 28.77 39.12
CA LYS A 47 -12.92 29.81 38.22
C LYS A 47 -11.91 30.95 38.27
N VAL A 48 -11.38 31.40 37.13
CA VAL A 48 -10.56 32.61 37.02
C VAL A 48 -11.09 33.44 35.86
N GLU A 49 -11.26 34.73 36.14
CA GLU A 49 -11.88 35.76 35.31
C GLU A 49 -10.92 36.24 34.20
N LEU A 50 -11.51 36.62 33.06
CA LEU A 50 -10.84 37.27 31.93
C LEU A 50 -10.89 38.78 32.12
N GLY A 51 -9.74 39.44 31.95
CA GLY A 51 -9.63 40.89 31.79
C GLY A 51 -9.26 41.23 30.34
N ASP A 52 -9.96 42.21 29.79
CA ASP A 52 -9.77 42.77 28.45
C ASP A 52 -8.54 43.71 28.40
N ALA A 53 -7.75 43.62 27.33
CA ALA A 53 -6.87 44.69 26.89
C ALA A 53 -6.73 44.64 25.36
N ALA A 54 -7.17 45.72 24.72
CA ALA A 54 -7.02 45.99 23.30
C ALA A 54 -6.08 47.18 23.12
N GLU A 55 -5.07 47.06 22.26
CA GLU A 55 -4.27 48.15 21.67
C GLU A 55 -3.58 47.57 20.42
N LYS A 56 -3.93 48.07 19.22
CA LYS A 56 -3.23 49.10 18.41
C LYS A 56 -1.82 48.68 17.98
N ASP A 57 -1.65 48.49 16.67
CA ASP A 57 -0.38 48.75 15.97
C ASP A 57 -0.68 48.93 14.47
N ASP A 58 -0.79 50.20 14.06
CA ASP A 58 -0.60 50.67 12.68
C ASP A 58 0.77 51.37 12.69
N ASP A 59 1.80 50.75 12.12
CA ASP A 59 2.93 51.41 11.43
C ASP A 59 4.01 50.37 11.09
N LEU A 60 3.99 49.87 9.84
CA LEU A 60 5.16 49.25 9.23
C LEU A 60 5.62 50.15 8.09
N THR A 61 6.80 50.71 8.30
CA THR A 61 7.43 51.73 7.47
C THR A 61 7.96 51.15 6.16
N GLU A 62 7.97 52.02 5.15
CA GLU A 62 8.33 51.82 3.73
C GLU A 62 9.71 51.14 3.49
N TYR A 63 10.54 51.01 4.52
CA TYR A 63 11.89 50.44 4.46
C TYR A 63 11.92 48.89 4.38
N GLU A 64 10.87 48.18 4.82
CA GLU A 64 10.81 46.72 4.71
C GLU A 64 10.33 46.24 3.32
N ALA A 65 9.69 47.11 2.54
CA ALA A 65 9.13 46.76 1.24
C ALA A 65 10.22 46.60 0.16
N GLU A 66 11.29 47.40 0.20
CA GLU A 66 12.41 47.33 -0.74
C GLU A 66 13.30 46.08 -0.50
N ASP A 67 13.45 45.63 0.75
CA ASP A 67 14.19 44.41 1.09
C ASP A 67 13.42 43.14 0.67
N ILE A 68 12.08 43.16 0.74
CA ILE A 68 11.24 42.05 0.27
C ILE A 68 11.24 41.95 -1.26
N ALA A 69 11.24 43.07 -1.98
CA ALA A 69 11.30 43.09 -3.44
C ALA A 69 12.65 42.56 -3.96
N THR A 70 13.75 43.00 -3.34
CA THR A 70 15.11 42.55 -3.68
C THR A 70 15.31 41.06 -3.35
N LYS A 71 14.79 40.59 -2.21
CA LYS A 71 14.78 39.15 -1.86
C LYS A 71 13.92 38.34 -2.81
N ARG A 72 12.78 38.85 -3.28
CA ARG A 72 11.94 38.18 -4.28
C ARG A 72 12.60 38.12 -5.66
N GLU A 73 13.36 39.13 -6.05
CA GLU A 73 14.11 39.16 -7.30
C GLU A 73 15.32 38.19 -7.29
N ILE A 74 16.01 38.08 -6.14
CA ILE A 74 17.07 37.09 -5.94
C ILE A 74 16.50 35.66 -5.92
N LEU A 75 15.31 35.47 -5.31
CA LEU A 75 14.64 34.17 -5.24
C LEU A 75 13.97 33.74 -6.56
N SER A 76 13.72 34.65 -7.51
CA SER A 76 13.04 34.35 -8.77
C SER A 76 13.98 34.02 -9.94
N LYS A 77 15.25 34.40 -9.86
CA LYS A 77 16.25 34.18 -10.92
C LYS A 77 17.09 32.91 -10.74
N GLY A 78 16.86 32.15 -9.66
CA GLY A 78 17.76 31.07 -9.24
C GLY A 78 19.08 31.64 -8.69
N ILE A 79 19.75 30.87 -7.83
CA ILE A 79 21.08 31.23 -7.35
C ILE A 79 22.06 30.39 -8.15
N ASP A 80 22.81 31.05 -9.04
CA ASP A 80 23.96 30.43 -9.67
C ASP A 80 25.02 30.19 -8.58
N GLU A 81 25.18 28.92 -8.20
CA GLU A 81 26.14 28.52 -7.16
C GLU A 81 27.57 28.42 -7.69
N SER A 82 27.75 28.55 -9.02
CA SER A 82 29.08 28.48 -9.63
C SER A 82 29.89 29.72 -9.23
N GLY A 83 31.00 29.47 -8.51
CA GLY A 83 31.86 30.53 -7.99
C GLY A 83 31.50 31.07 -6.59
N LEU A 84 30.44 30.56 -5.93
CA LEU A 84 30.20 30.91 -4.52
C LEU A 84 31.18 30.15 -3.61
N GLU A 85 31.77 30.84 -2.66
CA GLU A 85 32.56 30.20 -1.61
C GLU A 85 31.69 29.29 -0.73
N GLU A 86 32.26 28.19 -0.24
CA GLU A 86 31.54 27.16 0.53
C GLU A 86 30.85 27.70 1.78
N ASP A 87 31.45 28.68 2.47
CA ASP A 87 30.83 29.33 3.62
C ASP A 87 29.56 30.11 3.23
N MET A 88 29.52 30.63 2.01
CA MET A 88 28.38 31.37 1.49
C MET A 88 27.24 30.41 1.12
N LYS A 89 27.56 29.26 0.49
CA LYS A 89 26.58 28.18 0.25
C LYS A 89 26.00 27.65 1.55
N LYS A 90 26.85 27.43 2.56
CA LYS A 90 26.43 26.97 3.89
C LYS A 90 25.50 27.98 4.58
N ASN A 91 25.82 29.28 4.51
CA ASN A 91 24.95 30.33 5.04
C ASN A 91 23.62 30.42 4.29
N LEU A 92 23.62 30.21 2.98
CA LEU A 92 22.42 30.23 2.16
C LEU A 92 21.51 29.04 2.49
N LEU A 93 22.09 27.85 2.64
CA LEU A 93 21.38 26.65 3.09
C LEU A 93 20.79 26.84 4.49
N GLU A 94 21.53 27.40 5.47
CA GLU A 94 21.00 27.69 6.81
C GLU A 94 19.86 28.71 6.78
N LYS A 95 19.92 29.72 5.91
CA LYS A 95 18.80 30.66 5.70
C LYS A 95 17.57 29.98 5.10
N LEU A 96 17.76 29.11 4.11
CA LEU A 96 16.67 28.34 3.50
C LEU A 96 16.02 27.39 4.51
N ILE A 97 16.83 26.70 5.31
CA ILE A 97 16.36 25.84 6.40
C ILE A 97 15.59 26.67 7.43
N SER A 98 16.12 27.81 7.87
CA SER A 98 15.46 28.69 8.85
C SER A 98 14.12 29.23 8.32
N GLU A 99 14.06 29.59 7.03
CA GLU A 99 12.82 30.05 6.40
C GLU A 99 11.80 28.90 6.26
N ALA A 100 12.25 27.68 5.99
CA ALA A 100 11.40 26.50 6.00
C ALA A 100 10.86 26.18 7.41
N GLU A 101 11.70 26.25 8.46
CA GLU A 101 11.30 26.12 9.86
C GLU A 101 10.24 27.18 10.22
N LYS A 102 10.46 28.45 9.82
CA LYS A 102 9.52 29.55 10.05
C LYS A 102 8.20 29.37 9.30
N ARG A 103 8.26 28.98 8.02
CA ARG A 103 7.10 28.90 7.12
C ARG A 103 6.23 27.67 7.38
N TYR A 104 6.84 26.55 7.76
CA TYR A 104 6.16 25.26 7.87
C TYR A 104 6.14 24.68 9.30
N GLY A 105 6.76 25.35 10.27
CA GLY A 105 6.74 24.92 11.69
C GLY A 105 7.63 23.70 11.98
N TYR A 106 8.63 23.41 11.15
CA TYR A 106 9.50 22.25 11.38
C TYR A 106 10.49 22.48 12.53
N GLU A 107 10.76 21.44 13.32
CA GLU A 107 11.85 21.44 14.31
C GLU A 107 12.96 20.48 13.86
N ARG A 108 14.17 21.00 13.62
CA ARG A 108 15.35 20.16 13.35
C ARG A 108 15.70 19.29 14.55
N SER A 109 16.15 18.06 14.31
CA SER A 109 16.72 17.24 15.38
C SER A 109 18.07 17.81 15.82
N THR A 110 18.19 18.16 17.10
CA THR A 110 19.46 18.62 17.70
C THR A 110 20.42 17.47 18.05
N LYS A 111 20.01 16.20 17.85
CA LYS A 111 20.81 15.03 18.21
C LYS A 111 21.56 14.47 17.01
N ILE A 112 22.84 14.81 16.93
CA ILE A 112 23.78 14.28 15.93
C ILE A 112 24.02 12.79 16.20
N HIS A 113 23.94 11.95 15.16
CA HIS A 113 24.19 10.51 15.26
C HIS A 113 25.67 10.23 14.96
N PRO A 114 26.43 9.56 15.85
CA PRO A 114 27.90 9.48 15.76
C PRO A 114 28.43 8.73 14.52
N LYS A 115 27.62 7.86 13.89
CA LYS A 115 28.00 7.17 12.64
C LYS A 115 27.57 7.90 11.34
N PHE A 116 26.70 8.89 11.46
CA PHE A 116 26.04 9.53 10.31
C PHE A 116 25.90 11.02 10.56
N GLU A 117 26.98 11.66 11.01
CA GLU A 117 27.00 13.05 11.44
C GLU A 117 26.36 13.98 10.40
N VAL A 118 26.64 13.73 9.11
CA VAL A 118 26.09 14.48 7.98
C VAL A 118 24.57 14.29 7.88
N LEU A 119 24.07 13.06 7.77
CA LEU A 119 22.63 12.77 7.62
C LEU A 119 21.79 13.17 8.84
N SER A 120 22.36 13.11 10.04
CA SER A 120 21.63 13.43 11.27
C SER A 120 21.28 14.90 11.43
N LYS A 121 21.96 15.80 10.71
CA LYS A 121 21.65 17.25 10.68
C LYS A 121 20.35 17.57 9.94
N TYR A 122 19.85 16.62 9.15
CA TYR A 122 18.74 16.78 8.22
C TYR A 122 17.48 16.01 8.66
N PHE A 123 17.42 15.58 9.92
CA PHE A 123 16.28 14.83 10.45
C PHE A 123 15.24 15.82 11.01
N TYR A 124 14.15 16.07 10.27
CA TYR A 124 13.07 16.96 10.73
C TYR A 124 12.04 16.21 11.57
N MET A 125 11.60 16.85 12.65
CA MET A 125 10.38 16.48 13.37
C MET A 125 9.31 17.51 13.02
N HIS A 126 8.19 17.08 12.45
CA HIS A 126 7.07 17.98 12.21
C HIS A 126 6.43 18.38 13.55
N SER A 127 6.39 19.67 13.92
CA SER A 127 5.63 20.16 15.07
C SER A 127 4.58 21.18 14.60
N LYS A 128 3.32 21.00 15.03
CA LYS A 128 2.16 21.90 14.85
C LYS A 128 1.65 22.24 13.43
N VAL A 129 0.33 22.08 13.26
CA VAL A 129 -0.46 22.92 12.35
C VAL A 129 -1.07 24.08 13.16
N LEU A 130 -0.84 25.29 12.67
CA LEU A 130 -1.33 26.61 13.07
C LEU A 130 -2.61 26.70 13.94
N ARG A 131 -2.53 27.53 14.99
CA ARG A 131 -3.65 28.35 15.48
C ARG A 131 -3.34 29.84 15.31
N SER A 132 -3.94 30.44 14.29
CA SER A 132 -4.57 31.77 14.34
C SER A 132 -5.22 32.10 12.99
N ALA A 133 -6.43 31.61 12.77
CA ALA A 133 -7.31 32.13 11.73
C ALA A 133 -8.68 32.36 12.35
N GLN A 134 -8.89 33.57 12.86
CA GLN A 134 -10.20 34.03 13.31
C GLN A 134 -11.05 34.58 12.15
N GLN A 135 -10.61 34.44 10.90
CA GLN A 135 -11.44 34.66 9.71
C GLN A 135 -11.15 33.57 8.65
N ALA A 136 -12.23 32.94 8.19
CA ALA A 136 -12.35 31.93 7.13
C ALA A 136 -11.80 30.50 7.40
N GLY A 137 -12.70 29.61 7.83
CA GLY A 137 -12.71 28.18 7.43
C GLY A 137 -11.83 27.19 8.21
N ALA A 138 -12.17 26.90 9.46
CA ALA A 138 -11.49 25.90 10.30
C ALA A 138 -11.83 24.43 9.92
N LEU A 139 -10.80 23.57 9.89
CA LEU A 139 -10.88 22.12 9.69
C LEU A 139 -11.46 21.39 10.92
N ARG A 140 -12.48 20.56 10.71
CA ARG A 140 -13.02 19.62 11.70
C ARG A 140 -12.43 18.21 11.51
N VAL A 141 -11.94 17.63 12.59
CA VAL A 141 -11.70 16.19 12.73
C VAL A 141 -12.89 15.61 13.48
N GLU A 142 -13.82 14.96 12.77
CA GLU A 142 -14.89 14.17 13.40
C GLU A 142 -14.54 12.68 13.30
N ASP A 143 -14.15 12.12 14.43
CA ASP A 143 -14.15 10.68 14.65
C ASP A 143 -15.59 10.26 15.03
N LEU A 144 -16.24 9.48 14.16
CA LEU A 144 -17.65 9.10 14.33
C LEU A 144 -17.88 8.12 15.50
N GLN A 145 -16.83 7.64 16.19
CA GLN A 145 -17.00 6.72 17.33
C GLN A 145 -16.25 7.08 18.62
N ALA A 146 -15.46 8.16 18.68
CA ALA A 146 -14.84 8.60 19.93
C ALA A 146 -14.71 10.13 20.00
N LYS A 147 -15.36 10.71 21.02
CA LYS A 147 -15.16 12.05 21.61
C LYS A 147 -14.11 12.95 20.94
N ASN A 148 -14.56 13.98 20.23
CA ASN A 148 -14.09 15.39 20.13
C ASN A 148 -12.66 15.79 20.61
N THR A 149 -11.62 14.99 20.42
CA THR A 149 -10.24 15.44 20.62
C THR A 149 -9.46 15.21 19.35
N SER A 150 -9.11 16.29 18.66
CA SER A 150 -8.10 16.26 17.59
C SER A 150 -6.76 15.87 18.22
N GLU A 151 -6.40 14.60 18.13
CA GLU A 151 -5.07 14.15 18.55
C GLU A 151 -4.05 14.51 17.45
N GLU A 152 -2.98 15.18 17.85
CA GLU A 152 -1.84 15.47 16.97
C GLU A 152 -0.84 14.32 17.02
N TYR A 153 -0.37 13.90 15.85
CA TYR A 153 0.66 12.87 15.72
C TYR A 153 1.89 13.44 15.03
N PHE A 154 3.06 12.99 15.49
CA PHE A 154 4.35 13.33 14.91
C PHE A 154 4.79 12.20 13.97
N LEU A 155 5.33 12.55 12.81
CA LEU A 155 5.84 11.60 11.82
C LEU A 155 7.27 11.97 11.43
N ALA A 156 8.17 10.99 11.44
CA ALA A 156 9.50 11.16 10.86
C ALA A 156 9.47 10.87 9.36
N ILE A 157 10.07 11.77 8.57
CA ILE A 157 10.17 11.68 7.12
C ILE A 157 11.63 11.95 6.71
N TRP A 158 12.16 11.14 5.80
CA TRP A 158 13.38 11.46 5.05
C TRP A 158 13.01 12.22 3.79
N LEU A 159 13.60 13.39 3.61
CA LEU A 159 13.31 14.23 2.47
C LEU A 159 14.03 13.68 1.23
N PRO A 160 13.31 13.44 0.10
CA PRO A 160 13.94 13.01 -1.15
C PRO A 160 15.19 13.81 -1.56
N HIS A 161 15.15 15.16 -1.50
CA HIS A 161 16.30 15.99 -1.91
C HIS A 161 17.56 15.76 -1.07
N GLU A 162 17.40 15.65 0.25
CA GLU A 162 18.53 15.42 1.16
C GLU A 162 19.10 14.01 1.03
N SER A 163 18.22 13.04 0.78
CA SER A 163 18.58 11.66 0.52
C SER A 163 19.43 11.54 -0.75
N LEU A 164 19.01 12.22 -1.82
CA LEU A 164 19.75 12.27 -3.08
C LEU A 164 21.07 13.05 -2.93
N HIS A 165 21.05 14.22 -2.29
CA HIS A 165 22.25 15.00 -1.99
C HIS A 165 23.29 14.17 -1.21
N SER A 166 22.84 13.36 -0.25
CA SER A 166 23.73 12.49 0.51
C SER A 166 24.33 11.34 -0.30
N LEU A 167 23.59 10.82 -1.29
CA LEU A 167 24.12 9.85 -2.25
C LEU A 167 25.15 10.49 -3.17
N LEU A 168 24.89 11.70 -3.65
CA LEU A 168 25.78 12.47 -4.53
C LEU A 168 27.08 12.91 -3.83
N LYS A 169 27.15 12.88 -2.49
CA LYS A 169 28.43 13.09 -1.76
C LYS A 169 29.44 11.95 -1.95
N VAL A 170 28.97 10.77 -2.33
CA VAL A 170 29.81 9.56 -2.44
C VAL A 170 29.69 8.87 -3.80
N ASN A 171 28.91 9.44 -4.72
CA ASN A 171 28.69 8.98 -6.08
C ASN A 171 28.64 10.19 -7.01
N THR A 172 29.04 10.04 -8.27
CA THR A 172 28.76 11.07 -9.29
C THR A 172 27.34 10.90 -9.83
N PRO A 173 26.72 11.96 -10.38
CA PRO A 173 25.45 11.83 -11.11
C PRO A 173 25.54 10.73 -12.19
N GLU A 174 26.58 10.73 -13.01
CA GLU A 174 26.75 9.78 -14.12
C GLU A 174 26.77 8.34 -13.62
N ALA A 175 27.43 8.07 -12.48
CA ALA A 175 27.45 6.75 -11.87
C ALA A 175 26.04 6.29 -11.44
N LEU A 176 25.20 7.20 -10.93
CA LEU A 176 23.81 6.90 -10.59
C LEU A 176 22.98 6.59 -11.84
N LEU A 177 23.30 7.20 -12.98
CA LEU A 177 22.50 7.13 -14.21
C LEU A 177 22.97 6.07 -15.22
N GLN A 178 24.19 5.57 -15.09
CA GLN A 178 24.78 4.63 -16.06
C GLN A 178 23.87 3.42 -16.34
N GLN A 179 23.30 2.83 -15.28
CA GLN A 179 22.41 1.66 -15.42
C GLN A 179 21.01 2.03 -15.93
N GLN A 180 20.63 3.31 -15.90
CA GLN A 180 19.35 3.74 -16.46
C GLN A 180 19.39 3.73 -17.99
N ALA A 181 20.49 4.20 -18.59
CA ALA A 181 20.69 4.15 -20.03
C ALA A 181 20.58 2.73 -20.61
N GLU A 182 20.98 1.70 -19.83
CA GLU A 182 20.84 0.29 -20.20
C GLU A 182 19.38 -0.21 -20.17
N ILE A 183 18.54 0.35 -19.30
CA ILE A 183 17.17 -0.11 -19.07
C ILE A 183 16.15 0.65 -19.93
N LEU A 184 16.43 1.91 -20.28
CA LEU A 184 15.52 2.77 -21.04
C LEU A 184 15.06 2.16 -22.37
N PRO A 185 15.93 1.51 -23.19
CA PRO A 185 15.49 0.86 -24.42
C PRO A 185 14.40 -0.21 -24.22
N ASP A 186 14.38 -0.86 -23.06
CA ASP A 186 13.35 -1.85 -22.70
C ASP A 186 12.08 -1.20 -22.10
N ARG A 187 12.07 0.11 -21.88
CA ARG A 187 10.98 0.88 -21.25
C ARG A 187 10.65 2.14 -22.06
N PRO A 188 10.13 1.99 -23.30
CA PRO A 188 9.73 3.13 -24.13
C PRO A 188 8.65 3.98 -23.46
N ASP A 189 7.85 3.42 -22.54
CA ASP A 189 6.89 4.19 -21.74
C ASP A 189 7.57 5.15 -20.74
N LEU A 190 8.73 4.77 -20.21
CA LEU A 190 9.53 5.60 -19.32
C LEU A 190 10.36 6.60 -20.11
N GLU A 191 10.98 6.17 -21.21
CA GLU A 191 11.74 7.04 -22.12
C GLU A 191 10.88 8.18 -22.67
N ASN A 192 9.68 7.88 -23.18
CA ASN A 192 8.73 8.91 -23.61
C ASN A 192 8.30 9.84 -22.47
N HIS A 193 8.20 9.33 -21.24
CA HIS A 193 7.88 10.17 -20.09
C HIS A 193 9.04 11.09 -19.72
N LEU A 194 10.28 10.59 -19.75
CA LEU A 194 11.47 11.39 -19.51
C LEU A 194 11.63 12.48 -20.57
N HIS A 195 11.48 12.16 -21.86
CA HIS A 195 11.47 13.18 -22.91
C HIS A 195 10.36 14.22 -22.72
N PHE A 196 9.16 13.78 -22.31
CA PHE A 196 8.10 14.74 -21.95
C PHE A 196 8.50 15.65 -20.77
N LEU A 197 9.19 15.11 -19.75
CA LEU A 197 9.67 15.92 -18.62
C LEU A 197 10.78 16.90 -19.04
N GLU A 198 11.67 16.46 -19.91
CA GLU A 198 12.73 17.27 -20.49
C GLU A 198 12.15 18.40 -21.35
N ASP A 199 11.24 18.08 -22.28
CA ASP A 199 10.63 19.02 -23.21
C ASP A 199 9.72 20.05 -22.51
N GLU A 200 8.87 19.60 -21.57
CA GLU A 200 7.87 20.49 -20.95
C GLU A 200 8.38 21.21 -19.72
N LEU A 201 9.32 20.63 -18.98
CA LEU A 201 9.75 21.14 -17.68
C LEU A 201 11.25 21.46 -17.62
N GLY A 202 12.03 21.09 -18.63
CA GLY A 202 13.48 21.20 -18.60
C GLY A 202 14.11 20.34 -17.49
N LEU A 203 13.45 19.24 -17.11
CA LEU A 203 13.85 18.42 -15.96
C LEU A 203 14.43 17.07 -16.37
N ASP A 204 15.69 16.85 -16.00
CA ASP A 204 16.27 15.51 -15.85
C ASP A 204 15.83 14.91 -14.51
N SER A 205 14.61 14.39 -14.45
CA SER A 205 14.01 13.86 -13.21
C SER A 205 13.82 12.35 -13.28
N GLU A 206 14.66 11.60 -12.56
CA GLU A 206 14.83 10.16 -12.75
C GLU A 206 14.58 9.32 -11.48
N SER A 207 13.56 9.71 -10.70
CA SER A 207 13.18 8.96 -9.49
C SER A 207 11.69 8.63 -9.46
N THR A 208 11.36 7.48 -8.88
CA THR A 208 9.96 7.09 -8.64
C THR A 208 9.64 7.01 -7.16
N LEU A 209 8.50 7.61 -6.80
CA LEU A 209 7.90 7.44 -5.49
C LEU A 209 6.98 6.22 -5.48
N ARG A 210 7.06 5.43 -4.42
CA ARG A 210 6.22 4.25 -4.19
C ARG A 210 5.48 4.40 -2.87
N CYS A 211 4.18 4.14 -2.85
CA CYS A 211 3.38 4.04 -1.62
C CYS A 211 2.75 2.64 -1.53
N ASP A 212 2.87 1.97 -0.38
CA ASP A 212 2.30 0.63 -0.17
C ASP A 212 1.93 0.39 1.31
N GLY A 213 0.93 -0.47 1.54
CA GLY A 213 0.44 -0.86 2.86
C GLY A 213 0.73 -2.32 3.15
N VAL A 214 1.61 -2.59 4.12
CA VAL A 214 2.10 -3.95 4.42
C VAL A 214 1.69 -4.45 5.80
N PRO A 215 1.41 -5.75 6.00
CA PRO A 215 1.11 -6.28 7.32
C PRO A 215 2.25 -6.05 8.32
N PHE A 216 1.92 -5.47 9.47
CA PHE A 216 2.88 -5.00 10.45
C PHE A 216 3.15 -6.02 11.57
N ASN A 217 2.11 -6.76 11.97
CA ASN A 217 2.14 -7.73 13.07
C ASN A 217 1.90 -9.17 12.58
N SER A 218 2.18 -10.15 13.47
CA SER A 218 2.21 -11.58 13.12
C SER A 218 0.86 -12.14 12.67
N ASP A 219 -0.24 -11.62 13.21
CA ASP A 219 -1.61 -11.99 12.85
C ASP A 219 -2.17 -11.14 11.69
N ARG A 220 -1.38 -10.19 11.17
CA ARG A 220 -1.73 -9.27 10.08
C ARG A 220 -2.94 -8.38 10.40
N SER A 221 -3.28 -8.18 11.67
CA SER A 221 -4.39 -7.30 12.07
C SER A 221 -4.03 -5.81 11.97
N MET A 222 -2.74 -5.48 11.88
CA MET A 222 -2.24 -4.13 11.69
C MET A 222 -1.51 -3.99 10.37
N THR A 223 -1.58 -2.80 9.78
CA THR A 223 -0.89 -2.45 8.53
C THR A 223 0.08 -1.30 8.80
N LEU A 224 1.26 -1.34 8.19
CA LEU A 224 2.22 -0.25 8.10
C LEU A 224 2.11 0.34 6.70
N GLU A 225 1.74 1.62 6.61
CA GLU A 225 1.85 2.38 5.38
C GLU A 225 3.31 2.77 5.18
N THR A 226 3.81 2.60 3.97
CA THR A 226 5.22 2.82 3.62
C THR A 226 5.29 3.65 2.36
N ILE A 227 6.16 4.66 2.37
CA ILE A 227 6.51 5.46 1.22
C ILE A 227 8.01 5.32 1.00
N SER A 228 8.42 5.04 -0.23
CA SER A 228 9.82 4.84 -0.57
C SER A 228 10.18 5.49 -1.89
N LEU A 229 11.44 5.91 -1.99
CA LEU A 229 12.06 6.47 -3.18
C LEU A 229 12.89 5.40 -3.86
N ASN A 230 12.64 5.19 -5.16
CA ASN A 230 13.47 4.39 -6.04
C ASN A 230 14.27 5.32 -6.94
N ILE A 231 15.58 5.08 -7.01
CA ILE A 231 16.45 5.71 -8.01
C ILE A 231 16.56 4.70 -9.16
N PHE A 232 16.26 5.14 -10.38
CA PHE A 232 16.33 4.27 -11.55
C PHE A 232 17.76 3.86 -11.85
N GLY A 233 17.93 2.78 -12.61
CA GLY A 233 19.23 2.20 -12.90
C GLY A 233 19.80 1.39 -11.74
N GLN A 234 19.92 1.95 -10.55
CA GLN A 234 20.73 1.39 -9.47
C GLN A 234 20.17 0.12 -8.85
N GLN A 235 20.71 -1.04 -9.28
CA GLN A 235 20.45 -2.43 -8.89
C GLN A 235 19.83 -2.61 -7.50
N ASN A 236 18.57 -2.22 -7.37
CA ASN A 236 17.76 -2.35 -6.19
C ASN A 236 17.89 -1.32 -5.05
N LEU A 237 18.50 -0.14 -5.26
CA LEU A 237 18.53 0.88 -4.22
C LEU A 237 17.15 1.48 -3.98
N ARG A 238 16.64 1.29 -2.76
CA ARG A 238 15.37 1.85 -2.30
C ARG A 238 15.54 2.49 -0.95
N LEU A 239 15.10 3.73 -0.83
CA LEU A 239 15.20 4.51 0.39
C LEU A 239 13.81 4.67 1.01
N PRO A 240 13.62 4.38 2.31
CA PRO A 240 12.36 4.67 2.97
C PRO A 240 12.24 6.19 3.15
N VAL A 241 11.17 6.78 2.62
CA VAL A 241 10.83 8.19 2.79
C VAL A 241 9.99 8.37 4.06
N ALA A 242 8.95 7.55 4.23
CA ALA A 242 8.10 7.54 5.41
C ALA A 242 7.58 6.13 5.69
N ALA A 243 7.34 5.81 6.96
CA ALA A 243 6.67 4.55 7.32
C ALA A 243 5.87 4.73 8.63
N PHE A 244 4.56 4.49 8.59
CA PHE A 244 3.68 4.76 9.73
C PHE A 244 2.52 3.76 9.84
N PRO A 245 2.07 3.41 11.07
CA PRO A 245 0.95 2.48 11.24
C PRO A 245 -0.36 3.06 10.72
N LYS A 246 -1.12 2.26 9.96
CA LYS A 246 -2.41 2.61 9.36
C LYS A 246 -3.44 3.06 10.40
N GLU A 247 -3.36 2.58 11.64
CA GLU A 247 -4.29 2.97 12.71
C GLU A 247 -4.20 4.44 13.11
N PHE A 248 -3.10 5.13 12.80
CA PHE A 248 -2.94 6.56 13.03
C PHE A 248 -3.28 7.40 11.79
N VAL A 249 -3.78 6.77 10.71
CA VAL A 249 -4.11 7.44 9.44
C VAL A 249 -5.52 8.00 9.50
N SER A 250 -5.63 9.32 9.41
CA SER A 250 -6.91 10.02 9.27
C SER A 250 -7.31 10.06 7.79
N LYS A 251 -7.97 8.99 7.31
CA LYS A 251 -8.49 8.87 5.93
C LYS A 251 -7.50 9.41 4.89
N SER A 252 -7.89 10.43 4.13
CA SER A 252 -7.05 11.09 3.12
C SER A 252 -6.12 12.16 3.70
N GLN A 253 -6.44 12.76 4.85
CA GLN A 253 -5.71 13.91 5.38
C GLN A 253 -4.24 13.60 5.66
N THR A 254 -3.95 12.48 6.34
CA THR A 254 -2.57 12.09 6.64
C THR A 254 -1.74 11.92 5.37
N PHE A 255 -2.33 11.39 4.29
CA PHE A 255 -1.61 11.25 3.02
C PHE A 255 -1.42 12.60 2.33
N GLU A 256 -2.38 13.53 2.40
CA GLU A 256 -2.19 14.89 1.88
C GLU A 256 -1.05 15.62 2.60
N ASP A 257 -0.99 15.54 3.93
CA ASP A 257 0.06 16.19 4.73
C ASP A 257 1.44 15.61 4.39
N VAL A 258 1.52 14.28 4.27
CA VAL A 258 2.77 13.59 3.91
C VAL A 258 3.19 13.92 2.47
N PHE A 259 2.26 13.91 1.52
CA PHE A 259 2.57 14.22 0.13
C PHE A 259 2.84 15.70 -0.09
N GLU A 260 2.31 16.62 0.72
CA GLU A 260 2.70 18.03 0.71
C GLU A 260 4.20 18.21 0.99
N ILE A 261 4.71 17.51 2.00
CA ILE A 261 6.14 17.54 2.37
C ILE A 261 7.01 16.91 1.28
N ILE A 262 6.57 15.76 0.75
CA ILE A 262 7.30 15.06 -0.32
C ILE A 262 7.32 15.89 -1.60
N GLN A 263 6.18 16.50 -1.95
CA GLN A 263 6.07 17.41 -3.09
C GLN A 263 6.99 18.62 -2.92
N TRP A 264 7.01 19.24 -1.74
CA TRP A 264 7.95 20.33 -1.45
C TRP A 264 9.39 19.86 -1.66
N SER A 265 9.77 18.69 -1.16
CA SER A 265 11.09 18.10 -1.37
C SER A 265 11.43 17.87 -2.84
N PHE A 266 10.49 17.35 -3.65
CA PHE A 266 10.73 17.18 -5.09
C PHE A 266 10.79 18.51 -5.84
N LYS A 267 10.07 19.54 -5.40
CA LYS A 267 10.24 20.88 -5.95
C LYS A 267 11.66 21.39 -5.67
N GLN A 268 12.24 21.16 -4.49
CA GLN A 268 13.65 21.46 -4.21
C GLN A 268 14.60 20.76 -5.19
N LEU A 269 14.36 19.48 -5.48
CA LEU A 269 15.15 18.76 -6.50
C LEU A 269 14.98 19.33 -7.90
N ALA A 270 13.75 19.53 -8.33
CA ALA A 270 13.44 19.90 -9.70
C ALA A 270 13.94 21.29 -10.06
N THR A 271 13.97 22.21 -9.10
CA THR A 271 14.02 23.62 -9.47
C THR A 271 15.35 24.32 -9.18
N GLY A 272 16.09 23.94 -8.14
CA GLY A 272 16.92 24.96 -7.45
C GLY A 272 16.14 26.25 -7.06
N TYR A 273 14.81 26.23 -7.25
CA TYR A 273 13.71 27.21 -7.41
C TYR A 273 13.73 28.24 -8.55
N PRO A 274 12.55 28.62 -9.15
CA PRO A 274 11.35 27.85 -9.55
C PRO A 274 10.69 28.24 -10.93
N LEU A 275 9.67 27.48 -11.45
CA LEU A 275 8.39 28.03 -12.02
C LEU A 275 7.26 27.02 -12.42
N ILE A 276 6.01 27.48 -12.15
CA ILE A 276 4.58 27.25 -12.58
C ILE A 276 4.20 26.23 -13.69
N SER A 277 2.99 25.62 -13.77
CA SER A 277 1.95 25.23 -12.78
C SER A 277 0.98 24.18 -13.33
N SER A 278 0.62 23.26 -12.45
CA SER A 278 -0.43 22.23 -12.55
C SER A 278 -1.87 22.78 -12.60
N MET A 279 -2.07 24.09 -12.80
CA MET A 279 -3.31 24.79 -12.44
C MET A 279 -4.51 24.45 -13.34
N ASP A 280 -4.28 24.16 -14.62
CA ASP A 280 -5.37 23.81 -15.56
C ASP A 280 -6.02 22.46 -15.27
N PHE A 281 -5.26 21.51 -14.72
CA PHE A 281 -5.80 20.23 -14.25
C PHE A 281 -6.57 20.38 -12.93
N PHE A 282 -6.04 21.19 -12.00
CA PHE A 282 -6.72 21.50 -10.74
C PHE A 282 -8.03 22.25 -10.96
N MET A 283 -8.09 23.17 -11.95
CA MET A 283 -9.33 23.88 -12.28
C MET A 283 -10.44 22.92 -12.72
N ARG A 284 -10.14 21.89 -13.53
CA ARG A 284 -11.14 20.89 -13.95
C ARG A 284 -11.68 20.02 -12.82
N GLN A 285 -10.83 19.63 -11.87
CA GLN A 285 -11.25 18.78 -10.77
C GLN A 285 -11.95 19.55 -9.65
N ARG A 286 -11.56 20.81 -9.44
CA ARG A 286 -12.24 21.75 -8.52
C ARG A 286 -13.62 22.13 -9.04
N GLN A 287 -13.80 22.25 -10.37
CA GLN A 287 -15.13 22.37 -11.01
C GLN A 287 -16.04 21.16 -10.72
N GLN A 288 -15.49 20.00 -10.38
CA GLN A 288 -16.24 18.79 -10.01
C GLN A 288 -16.38 18.58 -8.50
N ASN A 289 -15.94 19.55 -7.68
CA ASN A 289 -15.96 19.48 -6.22
C ASN A 289 -15.26 18.23 -5.62
N LYS A 290 -14.21 17.74 -6.31
CA LYS A 290 -13.42 16.58 -5.87
C LYS A 290 -12.12 17.03 -5.23
N LEU A 291 -11.76 16.38 -4.11
CA LEU A 291 -10.42 16.50 -3.53
C LEU A 291 -9.43 15.81 -4.46
N VAL A 292 -8.49 16.57 -5.02
CA VAL A 292 -7.39 16.03 -5.82
C VAL A 292 -6.19 15.86 -4.89
N SER A 293 -5.53 14.71 -4.98
CA SER A 293 -4.30 14.52 -4.24
C SER A 293 -3.26 15.55 -4.63
N ARG A 294 -2.60 16.16 -3.65
CA ARG A 294 -1.49 17.10 -3.88
C ARG A 294 -0.33 16.49 -4.65
N LEU A 295 -0.25 15.16 -4.77
CA LEU A 295 0.70 14.48 -5.63
C LEU A 295 0.66 14.98 -7.08
N PHE A 296 -0.54 15.30 -7.61
CA PHE A 296 -0.72 15.89 -8.96
C PHE A 296 -0.25 17.35 -9.10
N SER A 297 0.17 17.98 -7.99
CA SER A 297 0.85 19.28 -8.02
C SER A 297 2.36 19.16 -7.98
N CYS A 298 2.90 17.94 -7.92
CA CYS A 298 4.33 17.71 -8.10
C CYS A 298 4.68 17.95 -9.58
N PRO A 299 5.70 18.77 -9.89
CA PRO A 299 6.21 18.90 -11.25
C PRO A 299 6.46 17.51 -11.86
N GLY A 300 6.03 17.33 -13.10
CA GLY A 300 6.18 16.08 -13.84
C GLY A 300 5.22 14.95 -13.47
N PHE A 301 4.54 15.02 -12.32
CA PHE A 301 3.62 13.97 -11.92
C PHE A 301 2.25 14.12 -12.59
N ASN A 302 1.88 13.14 -13.42
CA ASN A 302 0.60 13.08 -14.10
C ASN A 302 -0.01 11.65 -14.04
N THR A 303 -1.17 11.46 -14.65
CA THR A 303 -1.85 10.15 -14.62
C THR A 303 -1.08 9.05 -15.34
N ALA A 304 -0.17 9.37 -16.27
CA ALA A 304 0.70 8.40 -16.93
C ALA A 304 1.74 7.79 -15.95
N CYS A 305 2.09 8.51 -14.88
CA CYS A 305 2.95 8.03 -13.79
C CYS A 305 2.26 6.97 -12.92
N CYS A 306 0.92 6.95 -12.90
CA CYS A 306 0.12 6.00 -12.14
C CYS A 306 -0.11 4.72 -12.95
N LYS A 307 0.73 3.70 -12.74
CA LYS A 307 0.52 2.40 -13.36
C LYS A 307 -0.30 1.50 -12.45
N MET A 308 -1.19 0.71 -13.05
CA MET A 308 -1.85 -0.37 -12.32
C MET A 308 -0.85 -1.47 -12.03
N ASP A 309 -0.92 -1.94 -10.81
CA ASP A 309 -0.11 -3.05 -10.36
C ASP A 309 -0.79 -4.38 -10.67
N PHE A 310 -0.16 -5.17 -11.53
CA PHE A 310 -0.61 -6.51 -11.87
C PHE A 310 -0.70 -7.43 -10.64
N LEU A 311 0.20 -7.30 -9.67
CA LEU A 311 0.18 -8.12 -8.45
C LEU A 311 -1.11 -7.90 -7.66
N HIS A 312 -1.44 -6.64 -7.37
CA HIS A 312 -2.65 -6.33 -6.63
C HIS A 312 -3.92 -6.57 -7.44
N ALA A 313 -3.93 -6.23 -8.73
CA ALA A 313 -5.09 -6.40 -9.60
C ALA A 313 -5.40 -7.88 -9.86
N CYS A 314 -4.38 -8.66 -10.21
CA CYS A 314 -4.50 -10.04 -10.64
C CYS A 314 -4.20 -11.00 -9.50
N ASP A 315 -2.94 -11.14 -9.08
CA ASP A 315 -2.53 -12.19 -8.14
C ASP A 315 -3.34 -12.19 -6.83
N LEU A 316 -3.42 -11.04 -6.14
CA LEU A 316 -4.19 -10.86 -4.91
C LEU A 316 -5.67 -10.46 -5.13
N GLY A 317 -6.03 -10.19 -6.38
CA GLY A 317 -7.36 -9.79 -6.81
C GLY A 317 -8.03 -10.91 -7.58
N VAL A 318 -8.13 -10.71 -8.89
CA VAL A 318 -8.82 -11.57 -9.84
C VAL A 318 -8.44 -13.06 -9.70
N THR A 319 -7.15 -13.36 -9.68
CA THR A 319 -6.62 -14.73 -9.61
C THR A 319 -6.96 -15.39 -8.29
N SER A 320 -6.75 -14.69 -7.16
CA SER A 320 -7.12 -15.22 -5.84
C SER A 320 -8.63 -15.47 -5.70
N ASP A 321 -9.46 -14.58 -6.24
CA ASP A 321 -10.92 -14.77 -6.26
C ASP A 321 -11.30 -15.99 -7.12
N TRP A 322 -10.77 -16.08 -8.35
CA TRP A 322 -11.01 -17.21 -9.25
C TRP A 322 -10.56 -18.56 -8.67
N LEU A 323 -9.30 -18.65 -8.22
CA LEU A 323 -8.74 -19.86 -7.62
C LEU A 323 -9.50 -20.26 -6.36
N GLY A 324 -9.92 -19.29 -5.55
CA GLY A 324 -10.77 -19.54 -4.38
C GLY A 324 -12.08 -20.23 -4.76
N SER A 325 -12.79 -19.70 -5.76
CA SER A 325 -14.05 -20.25 -6.27
C SER A 325 -13.88 -21.63 -6.89
N LEU A 326 -12.89 -21.79 -7.77
CA LEU A 326 -12.60 -23.05 -8.45
C LEU A 326 -12.25 -24.16 -7.44
N LEU A 327 -11.28 -23.91 -6.55
CA LEU A 327 -10.84 -24.91 -5.57
C LEU A 327 -11.95 -25.24 -4.56
N PHE A 328 -12.78 -24.26 -4.18
CA PHE A 328 -13.95 -24.52 -3.34
C PHE A 328 -14.95 -25.45 -4.03
N TYR A 329 -15.26 -25.20 -5.31
CA TYR A 329 -16.14 -26.04 -6.11
C TYR A 329 -15.60 -27.47 -6.26
N LEU A 330 -14.32 -27.62 -6.61
CA LEU A 330 -13.68 -28.94 -6.69
C LEU A 330 -13.74 -29.66 -5.33
N GLN A 331 -13.44 -28.95 -4.25
CA GLN A 331 -13.50 -29.49 -2.90
C GLN A 331 -14.92 -29.87 -2.45
N SER A 332 -15.97 -29.18 -2.90
CA SER A 332 -17.35 -29.48 -2.50
C SER A 332 -18.00 -30.56 -3.36
N GLU A 333 -17.83 -30.48 -4.68
CA GLU A 333 -18.58 -31.29 -5.65
C GLU A 333 -17.79 -32.48 -6.22
N LYS A 334 -16.47 -32.40 -6.27
CA LYS A 334 -15.64 -33.36 -7.04
C LYS A 334 -14.83 -34.30 -6.17
N ILE A 335 -14.25 -33.80 -5.10
CA ILE A 335 -13.37 -34.59 -4.24
C ILE A 335 -14.20 -35.38 -3.23
N ARG A 336 -14.08 -36.72 -3.21
CA ARG A 336 -14.75 -37.55 -2.19
C ARG A 336 -14.02 -37.50 -0.86
N GLY A 337 -14.76 -37.29 0.23
CA GLY A 337 -14.24 -37.36 1.60
C GLY A 337 -15.24 -36.95 2.66
N LEU A 338 -15.10 -37.52 3.86
CA LEU A 338 -16.02 -37.35 4.99
C LEU A 338 -16.05 -35.92 5.55
N SER A 339 -14.98 -35.14 5.37
CA SER A 339 -14.90 -33.77 5.88
C SER A 339 -14.27 -32.80 4.87
N LYS A 340 -14.56 -31.50 5.01
CA LYS A 340 -13.92 -30.44 4.19
C LYS A 340 -12.39 -30.50 4.28
N LEU A 341 -11.85 -30.83 5.46
CA LEU A 341 -10.40 -30.94 5.69
C LEU A 341 -9.78 -32.10 4.90
N ILE A 342 -10.40 -33.29 4.92
CA ILE A 342 -9.93 -34.45 4.16
C ILE A 342 -9.95 -34.16 2.66
N ARG A 343 -11.01 -33.48 2.18
CA ARG A 343 -11.11 -33.11 0.76
C ARG A 343 -10.06 -32.07 0.36
N CYS A 344 -9.79 -31.06 1.19
CA CYS A 344 -8.69 -30.12 0.97
C CYS A 344 -7.32 -30.81 0.95
N ALA A 345 -7.08 -31.76 1.85
CA ALA A 345 -5.82 -32.50 1.90
C ALA A 345 -5.58 -33.30 0.62
N LYS A 346 -6.61 -33.99 0.10
CA LYS A 346 -6.55 -34.71 -1.19
C LYS A 346 -6.29 -33.76 -2.36
N LEU A 347 -7.02 -32.64 -2.42
CA LEU A 347 -6.80 -31.63 -3.46
C LEU A 347 -5.38 -31.05 -3.41
N TYR A 348 -4.85 -30.85 -2.20
CA TYR A 348 -3.49 -30.37 -1.99
C TYR A 348 -2.41 -31.39 -2.39
N GLN A 349 -2.68 -32.70 -2.29
CA GLN A 349 -1.75 -33.73 -2.79
C GLN A 349 -1.53 -33.61 -4.30
N ASP A 350 -2.59 -33.35 -5.07
CA ASP A 350 -2.49 -33.11 -6.51
C ASP A 350 -1.70 -31.81 -6.81
N ILE A 351 -1.96 -30.74 -6.06
CA ILE A 351 -1.19 -29.47 -6.17
C ILE A 351 0.30 -29.72 -5.86
N LYS A 352 0.59 -30.50 -4.81
CA LYS A 352 1.97 -30.82 -4.42
C LYS A 352 2.67 -31.64 -5.50
N ALA A 353 1.99 -32.63 -6.09
CA ALA A 353 2.53 -33.42 -7.20
C ALA A 353 2.89 -32.53 -8.40
N TYR A 354 2.04 -31.54 -8.72
CA TYR A 354 2.38 -30.53 -9.73
C TYR A 354 3.64 -29.74 -9.37
N TYR A 355 3.75 -29.22 -8.14
CA TYR A 355 4.93 -28.47 -7.70
C TYR A 355 6.22 -29.29 -7.73
N ASP A 356 6.14 -30.55 -7.30
CA ASP A 356 7.28 -31.46 -7.29
C ASP A 356 7.76 -31.76 -8.73
N ARG A 357 6.83 -31.93 -9.68
CA ARG A 357 7.17 -32.16 -11.11
C ARG A 357 7.71 -30.92 -11.82
N THR A 358 7.17 -29.74 -11.52
CA THR A 358 7.50 -28.51 -12.25
C THR A 358 8.62 -27.67 -11.61
N GLY A 359 9.06 -28.03 -10.40
CA GLY A 359 10.15 -27.31 -9.73
C GLY A 359 9.78 -25.88 -9.29
N VAL A 360 8.49 -25.55 -9.20
CA VAL A 360 8.02 -24.22 -8.78
C VAL A 360 8.48 -23.91 -7.36
N GLN A 361 9.00 -22.70 -7.13
CA GLN A 361 9.58 -22.28 -5.84
C GLN A 361 8.55 -21.63 -4.91
N ASP A 362 7.67 -20.79 -5.44
CA ASP A 362 6.63 -20.07 -4.67
C ASP A 362 5.43 -20.99 -4.32
N ARG A 363 5.69 -22.03 -3.53
CA ARG A 363 4.71 -23.08 -3.24
C ARG A 363 3.74 -22.64 -2.14
N LEU A 364 2.45 -22.92 -2.36
CA LEU A 364 1.48 -22.89 -1.29
C LEU A 364 1.85 -23.95 -0.22
N PRO A 365 2.06 -23.61 1.06
CA PRO A 365 2.58 -24.56 2.06
C PRO A 365 1.54 -25.57 2.55
N LYS A 366 0.25 -25.24 2.43
CA LYS A 366 -0.89 -26.09 2.77
C LYS A 366 -2.18 -25.52 2.17
N LEU A 367 -3.21 -26.35 2.05
CA LEU A 367 -4.56 -25.91 1.73
C LEU A 367 -5.53 -26.26 2.85
N LEU A 368 -6.18 -25.23 3.42
CA LEU A 368 -7.18 -25.39 4.48
C LEU A 368 -8.55 -24.90 4.00
N PRO A 369 -9.66 -25.44 4.52
CA PRO A 369 -11.00 -24.95 4.16
C PRO A 369 -11.17 -23.44 4.38
N THR A 370 -10.58 -22.90 5.46
CA THR A 370 -10.62 -21.47 5.81
C THR A 370 -9.84 -20.57 4.84
N MET A 371 -8.96 -21.16 4.01
CA MET A 371 -8.26 -20.45 2.94
C MET A 371 -9.10 -20.31 1.68
N LEU A 372 -10.19 -21.08 1.54
CA LEU A 372 -11.06 -21.05 0.36
C LEU A 372 -12.32 -20.23 0.62
N ARG A 373 -12.91 -20.34 1.81
CA ARG A 373 -14.11 -19.59 2.18
C ARG A 373 -14.12 -19.34 3.68
N GLU A 374 -14.29 -18.08 4.05
CA GLU A 374 -14.48 -17.68 5.45
C GLU A 374 -15.97 -17.62 5.78
N GLU A 375 -16.35 -18.31 6.85
CA GLU A 375 -17.70 -18.22 7.43
C GLU A 375 -17.68 -17.09 8.47
N ASP A 376 -18.23 -15.93 8.13
CA ASP A 376 -18.22 -14.75 9.01
C ASP A 376 -19.62 -14.51 9.58
N ARG A 377 -19.84 -14.88 10.85
CA ARG A 377 -21.07 -14.59 11.60
C ARG A 377 -22.36 -14.99 10.88
N GLY A 378 -22.35 -16.13 10.19
CA GLY A 378 -23.49 -16.64 9.42
C GLY A 378 -23.69 -15.97 8.06
N LYS A 379 -22.88 -14.98 7.69
CA LYS A 379 -22.86 -14.43 6.33
C LYS A 379 -21.90 -15.25 5.47
N ILE A 380 -22.46 -15.82 4.41
CA ILE A 380 -21.72 -16.56 3.42
C ILE A 380 -20.97 -15.55 2.53
N LYS A 381 -19.63 -15.49 2.66
CA LYS A 381 -18.77 -14.72 1.75
C LYS A 381 -18.54 -15.51 0.45
N SER A 382 -18.30 -14.82 -0.66
CA SER A 382 -17.81 -15.47 -1.87
C SER A 382 -16.45 -16.12 -1.57
N PRO A 383 -16.16 -17.33 -2.08
CA PRO A 383 -14.83 -17.92 -1.95
C PRO A 383 -13.73 -16.97 -2.44
N LYS A 384 -12.57 -17.04 -1.79
CA LYS A 384 -11.34 -16.33 -2.18
C LYS A 384 -10.16 -17.05 -1.56
N LEU A 385 -9.14 -17.34 -2.37
CA LEU A 385 -7.91 -17.96 -1.91
C LEU A 385 -7.13 -16.99 -1.01
N LYS A 386 -6.86 -17.41 0.23
CA LYS A 386 -5.92 -16.72 1.14
C LYS A 386 -4.50 -17.23 0.90
N ALA A 387 -3.78 -16.62 -0.04
CA ALA A 387 -2.39 -16.93 -0.36
C ALA A 387 -1.57 -15.63 -0.54
N LYS A 388 -0.24 -15.74 -0.56
CA LYS A 388 0.63 -14.65 -1.04
C LYS A 388 0.50 -14.52 -2.56
N ALA A 389 0.88 -13.37 -3.11
CA ALA A 389 0.81 -13.14 -4.55
C ALA A 389 1.57 -14.22 -5.35
N GLY A 390 2.83 -14.50 -4.96
CA GLY A 390 3.67 -15.48 -5.65
C GLY A 390 3.08 -16.89 -5.59
N GLU A 391 2.50 -17.26 -4.45
CA GLU A 391 1.81 -18.54 -4.25
C GLU A 391 0.55 -18.65 -5.14
N ALA A 392 -0.23 -17.57 -5.27
CA ALA A 392 -1.41 -17.54 -6.14
C ALA A 392 -1.03 -17.68 -7.62
N ARG A 393 0.00 -16.96 -8.06
CA ARG A 393 0.56 -17.04 -9.42
C ARG A 393 1.06 -18.44 -9.75
N ALA A 394 1.89 -19.00 -8.87
CA ALA A 394 2.44 -20.36 -9.00
C ALA A 394 1.34 -21.43 -9.13
N LEU A 395 0.18 -21.20 -8.51
CA LEU A 395 -0.93 -22.13 -8.48
C LEU A 395 -1.75 -22.15 -9.78
N VAL A 396 -1.62 -21.17 -10.67
CA VAL A 396 -2.41 -21.09 -11.92
C VAL A 396 -2.22 -22.33 -12.80
N GLY A 397 -0.97 -22.79 -12.99
CA GLY A 397 -0.71 -24.00 -13.78
C GLY A 397 -1.29 -25.27 -13.14
N ALA A 398 -1.16 -25.41 -11.81
CA ALA A 398 -1.79 -26.51 -11.08
C ALA A 398 -3.32 -26.48 -11.19
N ALA A 399 -3.91 -25.28 -11.15
CA ALA A 399 -5.34 -25.10 -11.28
C ALA A 399 -5.86 -25.57 -12.65
N MET A 400 -5.09 -25.35 -13.72
CA MET A 400 -5.45 -25.86 -15.05
C MET A 400 -5.45 -27.40 -15.10
N GLU A 401 -4.45 -28.05 -14.50
CA GLU A 401 -4.43 -29.52 -14.43
C GLU A 401 -5.58 -30.08 -13.59
N LEU A 402 -5.90 -29.43 -12.47
CA LEU A 402 -7.03 -29.80 -11.63
C LEU A 402 -8.37 -29.61 -12.36
N ALA A 403 -8.54 -28.49 -13.06
CA ALA A 403 -9.72 -28.23 -13.88
C ALA A 403 -9.90 -29.32 -14.94
N THR A 404 -8.83 -29.65 -15.67
CA THR A 404 -8.83 -30.71 -16.70
C THR A 404 -9.15 -32.09 -16.11
N LYS A 405 -8.63 -32.39 -14.92
CA LYS A 405 -8.80 -33.68 -14.25
C LYS A 405 -10.22 -33.90 -13.70
N TYR A 406 -10.85 -32.85 -13.15
CA TYR A 406 -12.07 -33.01 -12.34
C TYR A 406 -13.34 -32.40 -12.94
N LEU A 407 -13.21 -31.46 -13.88
CA LEU A 407 -14.36 -30.83 -14.54
C LEU A 407 -14.77 -31.63 -15.77
N SER A 408 -16.08 -31.67 -16.01
CA SER A 408 -16.68 -32.34 -17.15
C SER A 408 -17.21 -31.30 -18.13
N PRO A 409 -16.77 -31.33 -19.41
CA PRO A 409 -17.28 -30.41 -20.42
C PRO A 409 -18.76 -30.63 -20.76
N ALA A 410 -19.36 -31.75 -20.34
CA ALA A 410 -20.79 -32.02 -20.52
C ALA A 410 -21.70 -31.09 -19.68
N LYS A 411 -21.14 -30.42 -18.65
CA LYS A 411 -21.87 -29.43 -17.84
C LYS A 411 -21.42 -28.03 -18.24
N PRO A 412 -22.32 -27.15 -18.74
CA PRO A 412 -21.95 -25.83 -19.23
C PRO A 412 -21.16 -24.99 -18.21
N ALA A 413 -21.53 -25.01 -16.92
CA ALA A 413 -20.80 -24.29 -15.88
C ALA A 413 -19.37 -24.83 -15.67
N GLU A 414 -19.20 -26.15 -15.69
CA GLU A 414 -17.87 -26.76 -15.54
C GLU A 414 -17.00 -26.52 -16.79
N GLN A 415 -17.60 -26.50 -17.98
CA GLN A 415 -16.92 -26.10 -19.20
C GLN A 415 -16.45 -24.63 -19.14
N ALA A 416 -17.30 -23.73 -18.66
CA ALA A 416 -16.94 -22.32 -18.47
C ALA A 416 -15.81 -22.15 -17.44
N MET A 417 -15.79 -22.93 -16.36
CA MET A 417 -14.67 -22.95 -15.40
C MET A 417 -13.37 -23.45 -16.05
N LEU A 418 -13.44 -24.48 -16.90
CA LEU A 418 -12.27 -25.00 -17.61
C LEU A 418 -11.70 -23.96 -18.58
N HIS A 419 -12.54 -23.40 -19.46
CA HIS A 419 -12.12 -22.37 -20.42
C HIS A 419 -11.67 -21.07 -19.73
N GLY A 420 -12.26 -20.72 -18.58
CA GLY A 420 -11.83 -19.58 -17.79
C GLY A 420 -10.44 -19.83 -17.20
N THR A 421 -10.17 -21.03 -16.70
CA THR A 421 -8.84 -21.39 -16.18
C THR A 421 -7.79 -21.43 -17.29
N GLU A 422 -8.13 -21.91 -18.48
CA GLU A 422 -7.28 -21.87 -19.67
C GLU A 422 -6.95 -20.43 -20.09
N ALA A 423 -7.96 -19.56 -20.13
CA ALA A 423 -7.78 -18.14 -20.43
C ALA A 423 -6.88 -17.46 -19.38
N LEU A 424 -7.09 -17.77 -18.09
CA LEU A 424 -6.24 -17.28 -17.01
C LEU A 424 -4.79 -17.76 -17.19
N GLN A 425 -4.57 -19.03 -17.50
CA GLN A 425 -3.22 -19.54 -17.78
C GLN A 425 -2.56 -18.81 -18.95
N SER A 426 -3.33 -18.51 -20.01
CA SER A 426 -2.85 -17.76 -21.18
C SER A 426 -2.44 -16.32 -20.83
N ILE A 427 -3.20 -15.64 -19.95
CA ILE A 427 -2.83 -14.34 -19.39
C ILE A 427 -1.46 -14.42 -18.69
N TYR A 428 -1.25 -15.45 -17.85
CA TYR A 428 0.00 -15.62 -17.11
C TYR A 428 1.19 -16.06 -17.99
N ALA A 429 0.94 -16.79 -19.07
CA ALA A 429 1.96 -17.20 -20.04
C ALA A 429 2.59 -15.97 -20.74
N CYS A 430 1.82 -14.91 -20.95
CA CYS A 430 2.29 -13.67 -21.57
C CYS A 430 3.21 -12.83 -20.67
N LEU A 431 3.29 -13.10 -19.35
CA LEU A 431 3.98 -12.18 -18.42
C LEU A 431 5.50 -12.14 -18.60
N SER A 432 6.13 -13.16 -19.19
CA SER A 432 7.57 -13.11 -19.45
C SER A 432 7.88 -12.20 -20.64
N THR A 433 8.98 -11.44 -20.60
CA THR A 433 9.37 -10.55 -21.71
C THR A 433 9.51 -11.33 -23.03
N ALA A 434 10.08 -12.53 -22.97
CA ALA A 434 10.29 -13.39 -24.14
C ALA A 434 8.98 -13.97 -24.74
N ALA A 435 7.89 -14.00 -23.98
CA ALA A 435 6.60 -14.53 -24.41
C ALA A 435 5.50 -13.45 -24.44
N TRP A 436 5.87 -12.17 -24.38
CA TRP A 436 4.91 -11.07 -24.38
C TRP A 436 4.24 -10.96 -25.74
N ASP A 437 2.94 -11.25 -25.75
CA ASP A 437 2.06 -10.99 -26.88
C ASP A 437 0.86 -10.19 -26.37
N LYS A 438 0.80 -8.91 -26.78
CA LYS A 438 -0.23 -7.97 -26.34
C LYS A 438 -1.64 -8.42 -26.76
N GLU A 439 -1.76 -9.04 -27.92
CA GLU A 439 -3.06 -9.45 -28.46
C GLU A 439 -3.55 -10.72 -27.76
N VAL A 440 -2.67 -11.70 -27.54
CA VAL A 440 -3.00 -12.90 -26.75
C VAL A 440 -3.39 -12.51 -25.33
N PHE A 441 -2.66 -11.59 -24.67
CA PHE A 441 -3.00 -11.11 -23.35
C PHE A 441 -4.37 -10.43 -23.32
N ARG A 442 -4.66 -9.57 -24.29
CA ARG A 442 -5.92 -8.85 -24.41
C ARG A 442 -7.11 -9.79 -24.63
N VAL A 443 -7.03 -10.67 -25.63
CA VAL A 443 -8.08 -11.64 -25.97
C VAL A 443 -8.32 -12.61 -24.80
N SER A 444 -7.26 -13.10 -24.17
CA SER A 444 -7.38 -14.02 -23.03
C SER A 444 -8.02 -13.33 -21.83
N SER A 445 -7.68 -12.07 -21.56
CA SER A 445 -8.30 -11.27 -20.49
C SER A 445 -9.79 -11.04 -20.73
N GLN A 446 -10.19 -10.71 -21.96
CA GLN A 446 -11.60 -10.54 -22.33
C GLN A 446 -12.37 -11.86 -22.21
N LYS A 447 -11.84 -12.96 -22.76
CA LYS A 447 -12.43 -14.30 -22.66
C LYS A 447 -12.62 -14.70 -21.20
N PHE A 448 -11.58 -14.51 -20.36
CA PHE A 448 -11.62 -14.80 -18.94
C PHE A 448 -12.73 -14.02 -18.22
N LEU A 449 -12.80 -12.69 -18.41
CA LEU A 449 -13.79 -11.85 -17.74
C LEU A 449 -15.23 -12.16 -18.17
N LEU A 450 -15.45 -12.47 -19.44
CA LEU A 450 -16.76 -12.90 -19.95
C LEU A 450 -17.21 -14.22 -19.31
N LEU A 451 -16.32 -15.21 -19.25
CA LEU A 451 -16.61 -16.50 -18.63
C LEU A 451 -16.86 -16.35 -17.13
N TRP A 452 -16.09 -15.51 -16.44
CA TRP A 452 -16.30 -15.24 -15.03
C TRP A 452 -17.65 -14.55 -14.75
N GLY A 453 -18.04 -13.58 -15.58
CA GLY A 453 -19.37 -12.97 -15.51
C GLY A 453 -20.49 -13.97 -15.73
N SER A 454 -20.35 -14.88 -16.71
CA SER A 454 -21.35 -15.94 -16.95
C SER A 454 -21.51 -16.89 -15.75
N LEU A 455 -20.41 -17.20 -15.06
CA LEU A 455 -20.42 -18.03 -13.86
C LEU A 455 -21.02 -17.30 -12.66
N GLU A 456 -20.82 -15.99 -12.53
CA GLU A 456 -21.50 -15.19 -11.50
C GLU A 456 -23.02 -15.24 -11.68
N THR A 457 -23.52 -15.10 -12.90
CA THR A 457 -24.96 -15.27 -13.19
C THR A 457 -25.43 -16.68 -12.89
N TYR A 458 -24.69 -17.72 -13.31
CA TYR A 458 -25.07 -19.11 -13.07
C TYR A 458 -25.12 -19.45 -11.57
N PHE A 459 -24.20 -18.91 -10.77
CA PHE A 459 -24.08 -19.16 -9.33
C PHE A 459 -24.55 -17.98 -8.47
N GLU A 460 -25.53 -17.21 -8.93
CA GLU A 460 -26.00 -16.00 -8.25
C GLU A 460 -26.47 -16.28 -6.81
N VAL A 461 -27.18 -17.40 -6.62
CA VAL A 461 -27.73 -17.81 -5.32
C VAL A 461 -26.63 -18.25 -4.36
N ASP A 462 -25.73 -19.13 -4.80
CA ASP A 462 -24.65 -19.69 -3.97
C ASP A 462 -23.49 -18.71 -3.74
N LYS A 463 -23.44 -17.65 -4.57
CA LYS A 463 -22.36 -16.66 -4.62
C LYS A 463 -21.00 -17.33 -4.74
N LEU A 464 -20.95 -18.41 -5.52
CA LEU A 464 -19.75 -19.22 -5.70
C LEU A 464 -18.72 -18.46 -6.54
N PHE A 465 -19.16 -17.84 -7.63
CA PHE A 465 -18.37 -16.92 -8.43
C PHE A 465 -18.96 -15.53 -8.25
N ARG A 466 -18.09 -14.53 -8.02
CA ARG A 466 -18.51 -13.15 -7.87
C ARG A 466 -17.46 -12.23 -8.45
N VAL A 467 -17.83 -11.44 -9.46
CA VAL A 467 -16.93 -10.46 -10.06
C VAL A 467 -16.72 -9.32 -9.07
N LYS A 468 -15.46 -8.90 -8.92
CA LYS A 468 -15.05 -7.84 -7.99
C LYS A 468 -14.58 -6.61 -8.76
N PRO A 469 -14.54 -5.43 -8.15
CA PRO A 469 -14.04 -4.21 -8.81
C PRO A 469 -12.64 -4.35 -9.44
N LYS A 470 -11.78 -5.22 -8.89
CA LYS A 470 -10.45 -5.51 -9.45
C LYS A 470 -10.47 -6.15 -10.85
N ALA A 471 -11.59 -6.75 -11.26
CA ALA A 471 -11.78 -7.23 -12.62
C ALA A 471 -11.65 -6.11 -13.67
N HIS A 472 -12.11 -4.90 -13.33
CA HIS A 472 -11.92 -3.72 -14.18
C HIS A 472 -10.43 -3.36 -14.32
N GLN A 473 -9.63 -3.52 -13.27
CA GLN A 473 -8.17 -3.27 -13.35
C GLN A 473 -7.48 -4.25 -14.30
N LEU A 474 -7.89 -5.53 -14.33
CA LEU A 474 -7.39 -6.48 -15.34
C LEU A 474 -7.81 -6.05 -16.76
N PHE A 475 -9.05 -5.56 -16.94
CA PHE A 475 -9.50 -5.08 -18.23
C PHE A 475 -8.67 -3.87 -18.72
N GLU A 476 -8.40 -2.91 -17.83
CA GLU A 476 -7.55 -1.76 -18.17
C GLU A 476 -6.10 -2.18 -18.42
N LEU A 477 -5.56 -3.16 -17.68
CA LEU A 477 -4.23 -3.72 -17.94
C LEU A 477 -4.16 -4.38 -19.33
N ALA A 478 -5.24 -5.05 -19.75
CA ALA A 478 -5.37 -5.66 -21.07
C ALA A 478 -5.52 -4.64 -22.21
N ARG A 479 -5.98 -3.43 -21.90
CA ARG A 479 -5.95 -2.29 -22.84
C ARG A 479 -4.57 -1.63 -22.90
N GLY A 480 -3.77 -1.78 -21.85
CA GLY A 480 -2.39 -1.35 -21.83
C GLY A 480 -1.57 -2.15 -22.83
N GLU A 481 -0.82 -1.45 -23.69
CA GLU A 481 0.05 -2.11 -24.68
C GLU A 481 1.39 -2.56 -24.09
N VAL A 482 1.57 -2.39 -22.78
CA VAL A 482 2.82 -2.67 -22.05
C VAL A 482 2.67 -3.97 -21.27
N ASN A 483 3.72 -4.81 -21.29
CA ASN A 483 3.76 -6.03 -20.49
C ASN A 483 3.52 -5.70 -19.00
N PRO A 484 2.47 -6.24 -18.36
CA PRO A 484 2.15 -5.96 -16.96
C PRO A 484 3.21 -6.42 -15.96
N SER A 485 4.11 -7.34 -16.36
CA SER A 485 5.24 -7.71 -15.51
C SER A 485 6.23 -6.56 -15.30
N LYS A 486 6.24 -5.56 -16.19
CA LYS A 486 7.06 -4.35 -16.04
C LYS A 486 6.53 -3.42 -14.94
N THR A 487 5.30 -3.62 -14.47
CA THR A 487 4.65 -2.77 -13.45
C THR A 487 4.29 -3.52 -12.17
N TRP A 488 4.61 -4.81 -12.06
CA TRP A 488 4.28 -5.59 -10.88
C TRP A 488 5.14 -5.23 -9.66
N THR A 489 4.59 -5.49 -8.48
CA THR A 489 5.09 -4.88 -7.25
C THR A 489 5.74 -5.84 -6.25
N TYR A 490 6.01 -7.09 -6.66
CA TYR A 490 6.56 -8.17 -5.82
C TYR A 490 7.74 -7.79 -4.94
N ARG A 491 8.68 -7.06 -5.53
CA ARG A 491 9.88 -6.61 -4.83
C ARG A 491 9.56 -5.62 -3.73
N ASP A 492 8.51 -4.82 -3.88
CA ASP A 492 8.16 -3.81 -2.87
C ASP A 492 7.27 -4.37 -1.81
N GLU A 493 6.48 -5.41 -2.08
CA GLU A 493 5.84 -6.16 -1.00
C GLU A 493 6.92 -6.78 -0.09
N SER A 494 7.99 -7.30 -0.69
CA SER A 494 9.14 -7.83 0.06
C SER A 494 9.90 -6.73 0.82
N TYR A 495 10.06 -5.56 0.20
CA TYR A 495 10.70 -4.41 0.85
C TYR A 495 9.83 -3.84 1.98
N GLY A 496 8.53 -3.70 1.76
CA GLY A 496 7.58 -3.28 2.78
C GLY A 496 7.58 -4.29 3.94
N HIS A 497 7.64 -5.60 3.68
CA HIS A 497 7.84 -6.59 4.75
C HIS A 497 9.15 -6.35 5.53
N THR A 498 10.22 -5.95 4.85
CA THR A 498 11.48 -5.54 5.50
C THR A 498 11.25 -4.31 6.39
N LEU A 499 10.60 -3.26 5.90
CA LEU A 499 10.27 -2.08 6.68
C LEU A 499 9.35 -2.39 7.87
N ALA A 500 8.35 -3.27 7.68
CA ALA A 500 7.48 -3.76 8.72
C ALA A 500 8.28 -4.47 9.82
N PHE A 501 9.25 -5.30 9.44
CA PHE A 501 10.15 -5.94 10.38
C PHE A 501 11.02 -4.92 11.15
N LEU A 502 11.55 -3.91 10.46
CA LEU A 502 12.32 -2.84 11.09
C LEU A 502 11.46 -2.02 12.08
N GLY A 503 10.19 -1.80 11.77
CA GLY A 503 9.24 -1.10 12.63
C GLY A 503 8.75 -1.91 13.85
N ARG A 504 9.09 -3.20 13.97
CA ARG A 504 8.70 -4.01 15.13
C ARG A 504 9.38 -3.55 16.40
N ARG A 505 8.60 -3.41 17.46
CA ARG A 505 9.03 -2.92 18.78
C ARG A 505 8.87 -3.99 19.84
N ARG A 506 9.88 -4.11 20.70
CA ARG A 506 9.85 -4.95 21.91
C ARG A 506 9.32 -4.20 23.13
N GLY A 507 9.12 -2.87 23.03
CA GLY A 507 8.63 -2.03 24.12
C GLY A 507 8.54 -0.53 23.79
N GLY A 508 8.04 0.24 24.76
CA GLY A 508 7.80 1.69 24.66
C GLY A 508 6.41 2.06 24.09
N LYS A 509 6.06 3.35 24.15
CA LYS A 509 4.75 3.85 23.67
C LYS A 509 4.59 3.58 22.17
N PHE A 510 3.52 2.88 21.79
CA PHE A 510 3.14 2.72 20.38
C PHE A 510 2.59 4.06 19.87
N SER A 511 3.30 4.68 18.92
CA SER A 511 2.90 5.95 18.31
C SER A 511 3.48 6.06 16.91
N MET A 512 2.86 6.90 16.07
CA MET A 512 3.32 7.19 14.71
C MET A 512 4.81 7.59 14.67
N ASN A 513 5.21 8.52 15.54
CA ASN A 513 6.60 9.01 15.60
C ASN A 513 7.58 7.89 15.95
N ALA A 514 7.24 7.11 16.97
CA ALA A 514 8.19 6.16 17.49
C ALA A 514 8.32 4.92 16.58
N VAL A 515 7.31 4.60 15.77
CA VAL A 515 7.45 3.60 14.69
C VAL A 515 8.24 4.17 13.51
N SER A 516 7.86 5.34 13.00
CA SER A 516 8.54 5.97 11.85
C SER A 516 10.02 6.24 12.10
N CYS A 517 10.37 6.88 13.23
CA CYS A 517 11.76 7.08 13.65
C CYS A 517 12.55 5.78 13.70
N GLN A 518 11.93 4.70 14.20
CA GLN A 518 12.64 3.43 14.36
C GLN A 518 12.90 2.74 13.02
N VAL A 519 11.92 2.77 12.10
CA VAL A 519 12.10 2.25 10.74
C VAL A 519 13.29 2.94 10.08
N LEU A 520 13.30 4.28 10.05
CA LEU A 520 14.36 5.07 9.42
C LEU A 520 15.73 4.84 10.09
N ARG A 521 15.80 4.88 11.43
CA ARG A 521 17.07 4.66 12.15
C ARG A 521 17.63 3.25 11.98
N ARG A 522 16.78 2.23 12.01
CA ARG A 522 17.23 0.84 11.82
C ARG A 522 17.60 0.56 10.38
N PHE A 523 16.89 1.15 9.42
CA PHE A 523 17.28 1.09 8.01
C PHE A 523 18.67 1.67 7.83
N LEU A 524 18.92 2.87 8.37
CA LEU A 524 20.23 3.52 8.33
C LEU A 524 21.32 2.68 9.02
N ALA A 525 21.00 2.04 10.15
CA ALA A 525 21.96 1.19 10.86
C ALA A 525 22.29 -0.13 10.13
N ALA A 526 21.34 -0.65 9.34
CA ALA A 526 21.47 -1.93 8.65
C ALA A 526 22.10 -1.81 7.25
N ASN A 527 22.08 -0.62 6.66
CA ASN A 527 22.53 -0.39 5.28
C ASN A 527 23.70 0.59 5.25
N LYS A 528 24.68 0.33 4.38
CA LYS A 528 25.70 1.31 4.03
C LYS A 528 25.15 2.24 2.95
N VAL A 529 25.61 3.49 2.92
CA VAL A 529 25.37 4.35 1.75
C VAL A 529 26.07 3.68 0.56
N PRO A 530 25.34 3.32 -0.51
CA PRO A 530 25.92 2.65 -1.65
C PRO A 530 26.94 3.57 -2.33
N ARG A 531 28.08 2.98 -2.70
CA ARG A 531 29.08 3.59 -3.59
C ARG A 531 29.02 2.82 -4.90
N ILE A 532 28.80 3.52 -5.98
CA ILE A 532 28.62 2.99 -7.32
C ILE A 532 29.93 3.28 -8.04
N GLU A 533 30.71 2.22 -8.23
CA GLU A 533 31.94 2.31 -9.01
C GLU A 533 31.56 2.27 -10.48
N ILE A 534 31.98 3.28 -11.24
CA ILE A 534 31.88 3.26 -12.70
C ILE A 534 32.84 2.16 -13.17
N GLY A 535 32.30 1.08 -13.74
CA GLY A 535 33.12 0.06 -14.38
C GLY A 535 33.96 0.73 -15.47
N THR A 536 35.28 0.65 -15.35
CA THR A 536 36.24 1.24 -16.30
C THR A 536 36.39 0.40 -17.54
#